data_AF-A0A9P6KAX2-F1
#
_entry.id   AF-A0A9P6KAX2-F1
#
_cell.length_a   1.000
_cell.length_b   1.000
_cell.length_c   1.000
_cell.angle_alpha   90.00
_cell.angle_beta   90.00
_cell.angle_gamma   90.00
#
_symmetry.space_group_name_H-M   'P 1'
#
loop_
_entity.id
_entity.type
_entity.pdbx_description
1 polymer ?
#
loop_
_entity_poly.entity_id
_entity_poly.type
_entity_poly.pdbx_seq_one_letter_code
_entity_poly.pdbx_strand_id
1 'polypeptide(L)'
;MLRLMPEFEFIFETPWRVIKGDPYPCTVDRPKDQRKQMYLLNHFIYGTLKIGDKVIDMPQPDDADQTNGPDLTGHADNCRSIFQQIPTFVAVDFYEKGTLLQAVAQVNGVKYDGQGPSKRGVSPNDAGKGSNKNDGHGALSLEWRNKALLGSIVLLGAMTSLM
;
A
#
# COMPACT_ATOMS: atom_id res chain seq x y z
N MET A 1 -24.87 19.84 -21.82
CA MET A 1 -25.55 19.13 -20.70
C MET A 1 -24.53 18.22 -20.04
N LEU A 2 -24.02 18.58 -18.87
CA LEU A 2 -23.11 17.73 -18.10
C LEU A 2 -23.98 16.69 -17.36
N ARG A 3 -23.91 15.41 -17.73
CA ARG A 3 -24.55 14.33 -16.95
C ARG A 3 -23.56 13.86 -15.88
N LEU A 4 -23.90 14.08 -14.62
CA LEU A 4 -23.26 13.42 -13.49
C LEU A 4 -23.80 11.99 -13.43
N MET A 5 -22.91 11.00 -13.40
CA MET A 5 -23.28 9.59 -13.24
C MET A 5 -23.33 9.26 -11.75
N PRO A 6 -24.43 8.70 -11.22
CA PRO A 6 -24.48 8.23 -9.84
C PRO A 6 -23.54 7.03 -9.65
N GLU A 7 -22.65 7.10 -8.66
CA GLU A 7 -21.66 6.05 -8.39
C GLU A 7 -22.31 4.67 -8.22
N PHE A 8 -23.25 4.55 -7.29
CA PHE A 8 -23.88 3.28 -6.93
C PHE A 8 -24.84 2.71 -7.99
N GLU A 9 -25.01 3.40 -9.11
CA GLU A 9 -25.67 2.83 -10.29
C GLU A 9 -24.71 1.89 -11.05
N PHE A 10 -23.41 2.18 -11.04
CA PHE A 10 -22.38 1.51 -11.87
C PHE A 10 -21.26 0.85 -11.08
N ILE A 11 -21.05 1.28 -9.83
CA ILE A 11 -19.95 0.86 -8.95
C ILE A 11 -20.56 0.26 -7.69
N PHE A 12 -20.01 -0.88 -7.25
CA PHE A 12 -20.19 -1.32 -5.88
C PHE A 12 -18.87 -1.24 -5.11
N GLU A 13 -18.91 -1.37 -3.80
CA GLU A 13 -17.70 -1.34 -2.99
C GLU A 13 -17.69 -2.39 -1.87
N THR A 14 -16.48 -2.68 -1.40
CA THR A 14 -16.26 -3.48 -0.18
C THR A 14 -16.55 -2.65 1.07
N PRO A 15 -16.77 -3.28 2.24
CA PRO A 15 -17.01 -2.54 3.48
C PRO A 15 -15.93 -1.50 3.75
N TRP A 16 -16.37 -0.28 4.09
CA TRP A 16 -15.48 0.85 4.35
C TRP A 16 -14.90 0.84 5.77
N ARG A 17 -15.58 0.20 6.73
CA ARG A 17 -15.18 0.20 8.14
C ARG A 17 -14.38 -1.06 8.49
N VAL A 18 -13.06 -0.95 8.45
CA VAL A 18 -12.12 -2.01 8.88
C VAL A 18 -11.37 -1.54 10.11
N ILE A 19 -11.44 -2.28 11.23
CA ILE A 19 -10.70 -1.95 12.45
C ILE A 19 -9.30 -2.56 12.37
N LYS A 20 -8.30 -1.84 12.86
CA LYS A 20 -6.92 -2.33 12.95
C LYS A 20 -6.87 -3.70 13.65
N GLY A 21 -6.30 -4.68 12.96
CA GLY A 21 -6.19 -6.07 13.43
C GLY A 21 -7.28 -7.01 12.91
N ASP A 22 -8.37 -6.47 12.36
CA ASP A 22 -9.40 -7.27 11.71
C ASP A 22 -9.00 -7.64 10.27
N PRO A 23 -9.48 -8.77 9.73
CA PRO A 23 -9.26 -9.11 8.34
C PRO A 23 -10.05 -8.18 7.40
N TYR A 24 -9.46 -7.84 6.25
CA TYR A 24 -10.15 -7.07 5.23
C TYR A 24 -11.30 -7.88 4.60
N PRO A 25 -12.55 -7.38 4.64
CA PRO A 25 -13.70 -8.11 4.10
C PRO A 25 -13.83 -7.93 2.57
N CYS A 26 -14.12 -9.03 1.88
CA CYS A 26 -14.39 -9.06 0.44
C CYS A 26 -15.86 -9.40 0.15
N THR A 27 -16.78 -8.55 0.63
CA THR A 27 -18.23 -8.65 0.40
C THR A 27 -18.75 -7.39 -0.30
N VAL A 28 -19.96 -7.43 -0.84
CA VAL A 28 -20.62 -6.24 -1.43
C VAL A 28 -21.29 -5.45 -0.32
N ASP A 29 -20.88 -4.20 -0.08
CA ASP A 29 -21.42 -3.35 1.00
C ASP A 29 -22.29 -2.20 0.49
N ARG A 30 -21.81 -1.41 -0.48
CA ARG A 30 -22.58 -0.29 -1.05
C ARG A 30 -22.57 -0.35 -2.59
N PRO A 31 -23.75 -0.31 -3.25
CA PRO A 31 -25.07 -0.49 -2.66
C PRO A 31 -25.23 -1.93 -2.12
N LYS A 32 -25.91 -2.06 -0.99
CA LYS A 32 -25.99 -3.32 -0.23
C LYS A 32 -26.48 -4.48 -1.09
N ASP A 33 -25.70 -5.56 -1.08
CA ASP A 33 -25.96 -6.81 -1.78
C ASP A 33 -26.20 -6.67 -3.30
N GLN A 34 -25.75 -5.57 -3.91
CA GLN A 34 -25.96 -5.25 -5.32
C GLN A 34 -24.64 -5.14 -6.07
N ARG A 35 -24.16 -6.28 -6.58
CA ARG A 35 -22.97 -6.32 -7.43
C ARG A 35 -23.18 -5.54 -8.74
N LYS A 36 -22.17 -4.80 -9.18
CA LYS A 36 -22.11 -4.02 -10.43
C LYS A 36 -20.92 -4.46 -11.30
N GLN A 37 -20.78 -3.89 -12.50
CA GLN A 37 -19.64 -4.19 -13.38
C GLN A 37 -18.29 -3.68 -12.84
N MET A 38 -18.28 -2.53 -12.17
CA MET A 38 -17.06 -1.96 -11.59
C MET A 38 -17.13 -2.01 -10.07
N TYR A 39 -15.97 -2.02 -9.41
CA TYR A 39 -15.95 -1.91 -7.96
C TYR A 39 -14.80 -1.11 -7.40
N LEU A 40 -15.08 -0.46 -6.27
CA LEU A 40 -14.15 0.26 -5.43
C LEU A 40 -13.73 -0.64 -4.26
N LEU A 41 -12.43 -0.89 -4.14
CA LEU A 41 -11.86 -1.57 -2.98
C LEU A 41 -11.55 -0.54 -1.91
N ASN A 42 -12.34 -0.54 -0.82
CA ASN A 42 -12.00 0.25 0.35
C ASN A 42 -10.86 -0.43 1.11
N HIS A 43 -9.69 0.21 1.14
CA HIS A 43 -8.48 -0.33 1.74
C HIS A 43 -7.80 0.72 2.63
N PHE A 44 -8.39 0.92 3.79
CA PHE A 44 -7.89 1.76 4.88
C PHE A 44 -8.39 1.19 6.20
N ILE A 45 -7.75 1.55 7.30
CA ILE A 45 -8.05 1.01 8.62
C ILE A 45 -8.31 2.10 9.65
N TYR A 46 -9.16 1.76 10.62
CA TYR A 46 -9.47 2.60 11.77
C TYR A 46 -8.90 2.00 13.05
N GLY A 47 -8.25 2.83 13.86
CA GLY A 47 -8.11 2.59 15.28
C GLY A 47 -9.37 3.03 16.01
N THR A 48 -9.58 2.55 17.22
CA THR A 48 -10.73 2.95 18.04
C THR A 48 -10.28 3.67 19.30
N LEU A 49 -10.78 4.88 19.52
CA LEU A 49 -10.65 5.60 20.78
C LEU A 49 -11.95 5.49 21.58
N LYS A 50 -11.87 5.04 22.83
CA LYS A 50 -13.01 4.97 23.74
C LYS A 50 -13.00 6.14 24.70
N ILE A 51 -14.09 6.90 24.74
CA ILE A 51 -14.29 8.03 25.67
C ILE A 51 -15.62 7.79 26.40
N GLY A 52 -15.53 7.26 27.62
CA GLY A 52 -16.71 6.72 28.31
C GLY A 52 -17.35 5.61 27.48
N ASP A 53 -18.65 5.75 27.20
CA ASP A 53 -19.43 4.79 26.40
C ASP A 53 -19.35 5.04 24.89
N LYS A 54 -18.65 6.09 24.44
CA LYS A 54 -18.52 6.41 23.01
C LYS A 54 -17.28 5.77 22.42
N VAL A 55 -17.43 5.16 21.25
CA VAL A 55 -16.33 4.66 20.41
C VAL A 55 -16.20 5.60 19.21
N ILE A 56 -15.00 6.12 18.99
CA ILE A 56 -14.66 6.99 17.87
C ILE A 56 -13.62 6.27 17.02
N ASP A 57 -13.91 6.14 15.73
CA ASP A 57 -12.99 5.58 14.76
C ASP A 57 -12.01 6.67 14.30
N MET A 58 -10.72 6.35 14.31
CA MET A 58 -9.64 7.27 13.96
C MET A 58 -8.76 6.66 12.87
N PRO A 59 -8.41 7.43 11.82
CA PRO A 59 -7.49 6.93 10.79
C PRO A 59 -6.12 6.61 11.42
N GLN A 60 -5.38 5.66 10.83
CA GLN A 60 -4.10 5.18 11.37
C GLN A 60 -2.91 5.58 10.46
N PRO A 61 -2.39 6.81 10.57
CA PRO A 61 -1.29 7.27 9.71
C PRO A 61 0.02 6.53 9.96
N ASP A 62 0.23 5.98 11.15
CA ASP A 62 1.47 5.27 11.52
C ASP A 62 1.53 3.85 10.92
N ASP A 63 0.37 3.27 10.62
CA ASP A 63 0.27 1.96 9.97
C ASP A 63 0.11 2.06 8.44
N ALA A 64 0.07 3.28 7.89
CA ALA A 64 -0.18 3.50 6.48
C ALA A 64 0.92 2.91 5.59
N ASP A 65 2.16 2.79 6.07
CA ASP A 65 3.24 2.15 5.29
C ASP A 65 2.98 0.64 5.06
N GLN A 66 2.39 -0.03 6.04
CA GLN A 66 1.99 -1.44 5.97
C GLN A 66 0.67 -1.59 5.19
N THR A 67 -0.32 -0.75 5.52
CA THR A 67 -1.65 -0.76 4.90
C THR A 67 -1.50 -0.54 3.40
N ASN A 68 -0.89 0.58 2.99
CA ASN A 68 -0.74 0.94 1.58
C ASN A 68 0.37 0.15 0.85
N GLY A 69 0.82 -0.99 1.37
CA GLY A 69 1.82 -1.84 0.72
C GLY A 69 1.40 -3.30 0.71
N PRO A 70 2.02 -4.16 1.55
CA PRO A 70 1.75 -5.60 1.57
C PRO A 70 0.27 -5.93 1.81
N ASP A 71 -0.41 -5.21 2.71
CA ASP A 71 -1.82 -5.49 3.03
C ASP A 71 -2.74 -5.26 1.83
N LEU A 72 -2.47 -4.22 1.04
CA LEU A 72 -3.25 -3.92 -0.18
C LEU A 72 -3.17 -5.07 -1.19
N THR A 73 -1.97 -5.60 -1.43
CA THR A 73 -1.82 -6.71 -2.37
C THR A 73 -2.57 -7.95 -1.90
N GLY A 74 -2.48 -8.29 -0.61
CA GLY A 74 -3.22 -9.42 -0.04
C GLY A 74 -4.73 -9.22 -0.09
N HIS A 75 -5.22 -8.01 0.20
CA HIS A 75 -6.64 -7.68 0.12
C HIS A 75 -7.17 -7.79 -1.32
N ALA A 76 -6.44 -7.22 -2.29
CA ALA A 76 -6.80 -7.27 -3.69
C ALA A 76 -6.82 -8.72 -4.23
N ASP A 77 -5.83 -9.55 -3.88
CA ASP A 77 -5.75 -10.94 -4.29
C ASP A 77 -6.89 -11.78 -3.68
N ASN A 78 -7.21 -11.56 -2.41
CA ASN A 78 -8.36 -12.21 -1.77
C ASN A 78 -9.67 -11.85 -2.49
N CYS A 79 -9.92 -10.56 -2.72
CA CYS A 79 -11.13 -10.10 -3.40
C CYS A 79 -11.17 -10.53 -4.87
N ARG A 80 -10.01 -10.63 -5.54
CA ARG A 80 -9.92 -11.20 -6.89
C ARG A 80 -10.38 -12.65 -6.92
N SER A 81 -10.04 -13.45 -5.91
CA SER A 81 -10.49 -14.85 -5.81
C SER A 81 -12.01 -14.97 -5.59
N ILE A 82 -12.61 -14.05 -4.86
CA ILE A 82 -14.05 -14.08 -4.53
C ILE A 82 -14.89 -13.50 -5.67
N PHE A 83 -14.52 -12.31 -6.16
CA PHE A 83 -15.27 -11.63 -7.20
C PHE A 83 -14.89 -12.08 -8.61
N GLN A 84 -13.78 -12.78 -8.81
CA GLN A 84 -13.27 -13.15 -10.14
C GLN A 84 -12.99 -11.92 -11.03
N GLN A 85 -12.59 -10.80 -10.41
CA GLN A 85 -12.23 -9.54 -11.05
C GLN A 85 -11.25 -8.76 -10.16
N ILE A 86 -10.37 -7.97 -10.76
CA ILE A 86 -9.52 -7.01 -10.03
C ILE A 86 -10.28 -5.69 -9.78
N PRO A 87 -9.94 -4.93 -8.74
CA PRO A 87 -10.63 -3.68 -8.44
C PRO A 87 -10.45 -2.65 -9.55
N THR A 88 -11.54 -1.95 -9.88
CA THR A 88 -11.48 -0.82 -10.83
C THR A 88 -10.88 0.40 -10.15
N PHE A 89 -11.20 0.59 -8.87
CA PHE A 89 -10.72 1.68 -8.04
C PHE A 89 -10.24 1.14 -6.70
N VAL A 90 -9.23 1.77 -6.11
CA VAL A 90 -8.79 1.49 -4.74
C VAL A 90 -8.86 2.80 -3.96
N ALA A 91 -9.64 2.83 -2.89
CA ALA A 91 -9.66 3.92 -1.93
C ALA A 91 -8.68 3.60 -0.80
N VAL A 92 -7.77 4.53 -0.52
CA VAL A 92 -6.79 4.43 0.56
C VAL A 92 -6.69 5.77 1.28
N ASP A 93 -6.32 5.71 2.55
CA ASP A 93 -5.89 6.89 3.31
C ASP A 93 -4.38 7.08 3.18
N PHE A 94 -3.92 8.34 3.30
CA PHE A 94 -2.49 8.67 3.30
C PHE A 94 -1.72 8.11 2.09
N TYR A 95 -2.24 8.29 0.87
CA TYR A 95 -1.71 7.70 -0.37
C TYR A 95 -0.21 7.96 -0.66
N GLU A 96 0.40 8.94 0.01
CA GLU A 96 1.83 9.25 -0.07
C GLU A 96 2.72 8.35 0.80
N LYS A 97 2.12 7.54 1.67
CA LYS A 97 2.80 6.60 2.57
C LYS A 97 2.80 5.18 2.01
N GLY A 98 3.82 4.42 2.37
CA GLY A 98 4.03 3.05 1.92
C GLY A 98 4.45 2.92 0.46
N THR A 99 4.22 1.74 -0.09
CA THR A 99 4.59 1.36 -1.46
C THR A 99 3.36 1.27 -2.37
N LEU A 100 2.38 2.17 -2.18
CA LEU A 100 1.06 2.13 -2.82
C LEU A 100 1.12 1.89 -4.33
N LEU A 101 1.89 2.70 -5.05
CA LEU A 101 1.97 2.59 -6.51
C LEU A 101 2.63 1.30 -6.97
N GLN A 102 3.57 0.76 -6.18
CA GLN A 102 4.15 -0.56 -6.44
C GLN A 102 3.13 -1.67 -6.19
N ALA A 103 2.36 -1.60 -5.11
CA ALA A 103 1.29 -2.55 -4.81
C ALA A 103 0.22 -2.55 -5.90
N VAL A 104 -0.23 -1.36 -6.35
CA VAL A 104 -1.19 -1.24 -7.46
C VAL A 104 -0.60 -1.75 -8.79
N ALA A 105 0.69 -1.49 -9.06
CA ALA A 105 1.37 -2.05 -10.23
C ALA A 105 1.39 -3.59 -10.21
N GLN A 106 1.64 -4.19 -9.04
CA GLN A 106 1.58 -5.64 -8.86
C GLN A 106 0.16 -6.19 -9.09
N VAL A 107 -0.87 -5.56 -8.53
CA VAL A 107 -2.28 -5.95 -8.76
C VAL A 107 -2.66 -5.89 -10.24
N ASN A 108 -2.14 -4.90 -10.97
CA ASN A 108 -2.35 -4.73 -12.40
C ASN A 108 -1.42 -5.58 -13.28
N GLY A 109 -0.45 -6.31 -12.71
CA GLY A 109 0.51 -7.11 -13.46
C GLY A 109 1.48 -6.29 -14.33
N VAL A 110 1.76 -5.04 -13.95
CA VAL A 110 2.68 -4.15 -14.68
C VAL A 110 3.95 -3.89 -13.87
N LYS A 111 5.05 -3.58 -14.56
CA LYS A 111 6.31 -3.22 -13.90
C LYS A 111 6.20 -1.81 -13.30
N TYR A 112 6.53 -1.68 -12.02
CA TYR A 112 6.68 -0.37 -11.38
C TYR A 112 7.98 0.33 -11.82
N ASP A 113 7.90 1.60 -12.17
CA ASP A 113 9.02 2.40 -12.71
C ASP A 113 9.74 3.24 -11.64
N GLY A 114 9.31 3.15 -10.38
CA GLY A 114 9.91 3.87 -9.26
C GLY A 114 9.41 5.31 -9.10
N GLN A 115 8.48 5.78 -9.93
CA GLN A 115 7.92 7.11 -9.81
C GLN A 115 6.81 7.11 -8.75
N GLY A 116 7.04 7.81 -7.64
CA GLY A 116 6.03 8.07 -6.62
C GLY A 116 4.96 9.06 -7.09
N PRO A 117 3.89 9.26 -6.31
CA PRO A 117 2.94 10.33 -6.56
C PRO A 117 3.68 11.67 -6.64
N SER A 118 3.54 12.39 -7.75
CA SER A 118 4.15 13.72 -7.90
C SER A 118 3.62 14.63 -6.79
N LYS A 119 4.48 15.02 -5.85
CA LYS A 119 4.12 16.02 -4.84
C LYS A 119 3.83 17.32 -5.58
N ARG A 120 2.57 17.74 -5.58
CA ARG A 120 2.17 19.03 -6.14
C ARG A 120 2.72 20.15 -5.26
N GLY A 121 3.94 20.62 -5.56
CA GLY A 121 4.43 21.97 -5.28
C GLY A 121 5.17 22.26 -3.96
N VAL A 122 6.39 21.74 -3.81
CA VAL A 122 7.55 22.60 -3.50
C VAL A 122 8.63 22.20 -4.48
N SER A 123 8.83 23.02 -5.51
CA SER A 123 9.94 22.90 -6.44
C SER A 123 11.21 23.39 -5.74
N PRO A 124 12.28 22.59 -5.58
CA PRO A 124 13.59 23.09 -5.14
C PRO A 124 14.28 23.96 -6.20
N ASN A 125 13.69 24.08 -7.40
CA ASN A 125 14.33 24.70 -8.56
C ASN A 125 14.13 26.23 -8.70
N ASP A 126 13.93 26.94 -7.59
CA ASP A 126 14.32 28.37 -7.53
C ASP A 126 15.82 28.57 -7.20
N ALA A 127 16.62 27.49 -7.19
CA ALA A 127 18.06 27.57 -7.31
C ALA A 127 18.52 26.88 -8.60
N GLY A 128 19.18 27.67 -9.46
CA GLY A 128 19.45 27.32 -10.85
C GLY A 128 20.36 26.12 -11.10
N LYS A 129 20.08 25.51 -12.27
CA LYS A 129 21.02 24.95 -13.26
C LYS A 129 22.36 24.35 -12.75
N GLY A 130 22.44 23.03 -12.79
CA GLY A 130 23.71 22.30 -12.73
C GLY A 130 23.56 20.84 -13.17
N SER A 131 23.51 20.59 -14.48
CA SER A 131 23.68 19.24 -15.02
C SER A 131 25.11 18.77 -14.73
N ASN A 132 25.28 17.71 -13.95
CA ASN A 132 26.52 16.97 -13.94
C ASN A 132 26.23 15.49 -14.17
N LYS A 133 26.47 15.06 -15.42
CA LYS A 133 26.70 13.65 -15.73
C LYS A 133 28.05 13.30 -15.13
N ASN A 134 28.11 12.30 -14.27
CA ASN A 134 29.36 11.60 -14.00
C ASN A 134 29.12 10.11 -14.14
N ASP A 135 29.86 9.56 -15.09
CA ASP A 135 30.00 8.16 -15.40
C ASP A 135 30.61 7.40 -14.21
N GLY A 136 30.22 6.14 -14.08
CA GLY A 136 31.21 5.09 -13.82
C GLY A 136 31.40 4.60 -12.38
N HIS A 137 31.34 3.27 -12.30
CA HIS A 137 32.12 2.37 -11.46
C HIS A 137 31.60 2.06 -10.04
N GLY A 138 31.15 0.82 -9.90
CA GLY A 138 31.13 0.16 -8.61
C GLY A 138 32.56 0.02 -8.05
N ALA A 139 32.70 0.24 -6.75
CA ALA A 139 33.76 -0.32 -5.94
C ALA A 139 33.31 -0.32 -4.47
N LEU A 140 33.43 -1.49 -3.85
CA LEU A 140 33.40 -1.71 -2.42
C LEU A 140 34.51 -0.90 -1.74
N SER A 141 34.20 -0.24 -0.62
CA SER A 141 35.21 0.12 0.38
C SER A 141 34.60 0.13 1.80
N LEU A 142 34.88 -0.96 2.52
CA LEU A 142 35.16 -1.00 3.98
C LEU A 142 36.25 0.06 4.30
N GLU A 143 36.40 0.71 5.45
CA GLU A 143 35.89 0.65 6.83
C GLU A 143 35.92 2.09 7.39
N TRP A 144 35.41 2.36 8.60
CA TRP A 144 36.15 3.03 9.70
C TRP A 144 35.33 2.93 11.01
N ARG A 145 36.05 2.64 12.09
CA ARG A 145 35.61 2.01 13.37
C ARG A 145 35.01 3.01 14.38
N ASN A 146 34.02 2.58 15.18
CA ASN A 146 34.17 2.40 16.64
C ASN A 146 32.92 1.81 17.35
N LYS A 147 33.05 0.54 17.75
CA LYS A 147 32.54 -0.20 18.93
C LYS A 147 31.13 0.11 19.49
N ALA A 148 30.22 -0.88 19.44
CA ALA A 148 29.98 -1.82 20.55
C ALA A 148 28.81 -2.79 20.25
N LEU A 149 29.01 -4.06 20.61
CA LEU A 149 28.02 -5.08 21.00
C LEU A 149 27.20 -5.81 19.90
N LEU A 150 27.81 -6.93 19.48
CA LEU A 150 27.24 -8.28 19.39
C LEU A 150 25.90 -8.45 18.66
N GLY A 151 26.01 -8.76 17.37
CA GLY A 151 24.97 -9.44 16.61
C GLY A 151 24.88 -10.93 16.97
N SER A 152 23.73 -11.51 16.67
CA SER A 152 23.59 -12.93 16.40
C SER A 152 22.52 -13.15 15.35
N ILE A 153 22.74 -14.24 14.61
CA ILE A 153 21.87 -14.88 13.62
C ILE A 153 22.23 -14.52 12.17
N VAL A 154 23.14 -15.31 11.61
CA VAL A 154 22.96 -15.85 10.25
C VAL A 154 23.21 -17.36 10.30
N LEU A 155 22.25 -18.07 9.72
CA LEU A 155 22.24 -19.50 9.47
C LEU A 155 23.42 -19.92 8.58
N LEU A 156 24.00 -21.10 8.87
CA LEU A 156 24.64 -21.91 7.85
C LEU A 156 23.87 -23.22 7.70
N GLY A 157 23.36 -23.42 6.48
CA GLY A 157 22.81 -24.68 6.03
C GLY A 157 23.90 -25.63 5.51
N ALA A 158 23.56 -26.90 5.63
CA ALA A 158 23.96 -28.07 4.85
C ALA A 158 25.46 -28.40 4.74
N MET A 159 25.82 -29.64 5.12
CA MET A 159 26.49 -30.62 4.24
C MET A 159 26.46 -32.03 4.89
N THR A 160 25.80 -32.96 4.19
CA THR A 160 26.17 -34.37 3.88
C THR A 160 26.70 -35.36 4.93
N SER A 161 25.91 -36.43 5.12
CA SER A 161 26.17 -37.90 5.15
C SER A 161 27.58 -38.49 5.38
N LEU A 162 27.55 -39.69 6.00
CA LEU A 162 28.58 -40.73 6.20
C LEU A 162 29.53 -40.41 7.37
N MET A 163 29.54 -41.15 8.48
CA MET A 163 29.51 -42.59 8.73
C MET A 163 28.80 -42.90 10.05
#